data_AF-A0A1E7FJP3-F1
#
_entry.id   AF-A0A1E7FJP3-F1
#
_cell.length_a   1.000
_cell.length_b   1.000
_cell.length_c   1.000
_cell.angle_alpha   90.00
_cell.angle_beta   90.00
_cell.angle_gamma   90.00
#
_symmetry.space_group_name_H-M   'P 1'
#
loop_
_entity.id
_entity.type
_entity.pdbx_description
1 polymer ?
#
loop_
_entity_poly.entity_id
_entity_poly.type
_entity_poly.pdbx_seq_one_letter_code
_entity_poly.pdbx_strand_id
1 'polypeptide(L)'
;MGRKQKLRQEKRNIKNKVAATAAAEVTTAADATTDSTEDAIVYADAAKKQGTVEVLEKAEALENQFPKSDMYFQATADTDNITGKEQYELFKQGAKEHGCVHSMYLWGKTMLAHTPDGMLMPVHLALPWFLEGAIRGSSKCMMSLMWEVYFSKADRKADALQDYWGKITKKYHSGTSLVDSMKILKCSVTRKCVICSKTDTKTLTLQQCQGCSVYCYCGEGCQAIHWEERKHRNECKQVHILNKYHKPYAKEIRDAVIRGDKEIPSLEKLRYKLGLTRPQGEYDEFFEPTHNGNPFNPRDCLTGRDDGTLWVGSFPNSPIGTQS
;
A
#
# COMPACT_ATOMS: atom_id res chain seq x y z
N MET A 1 8.42 6.40 -44.61
CA MET A 1 7.83 7.19 -43.50
C MET A 1 8.43 6.75 -42.16
N GLY A 2 8.87 7.69 -41.33
CA GLY A 2 9.52 7.38 -40.05
C GLY A 2 8.55 6.78 -39.01
N ARG A 3 9.05 5.91 -38.14
CA ARG A 3 8.27 5.18 -37.09
C ARG A 3 7.39 6.10 -36.23
N LYS A 4 7.84 7.34 -35.96
CA LYS A 4 7.06 8.36 -35.23
C LYS A 4 5.85 8.91 -35.99
N GLN A 5 5.91 8.93 -37.32
CA GLN A 5 4.82 9.43 -38.18
C GLN A 5 3.70 8.40 -38.31
N LYS A 6 4.04 7.11 -38.35
CA LYS A 6 3.09 5.99 -38.36
C LYS A 6 2.21 5.96 -37.10
N LEU A 7 2.82 6.13 -35.91
CA LEU A 7 2.09 6.20 -34.63
C LEU A 7 1.13 7.41 -34.52
N ARG A 8 1.46 8.55 -35.14
CA ARG A 8 0.58 9.73 -35.17
C ARG A 8 -0.64 9.51 -36.06
N GLN A 9 -0.49 8.75 -37.15
CA GLN A 9 -1.58 8.45 -38.08
C GLN A 9 -2.54 7.40 -37.48
N GLU A 10 -2.01 6.39 -36.80
CA GLU A 10 -2.80 5.36 -36.11
C GLU A 10 -3.69 5.95 -35.00
N LYS A 11 -3.16 6.91 -34.22
CA LYS A 11 -3.95 7.64 -33.20
C LYS A 11 -5.08 8.49 -33.79
N ARG A 12 -4.89 9.07 -34.98
CA ARG A 12 -5.95 9.83 -35.66
C ARG A 12 -7.08 8.91 -36.16
N ASN A 13 -6.73 7.72 -36.66
CA ASN A 13 -7.71 6.75 -37.13
C ASN A 13 -8.60 6.21 -36.00
N ILE A 14 -8.02 5.97 -34.81
CA ILE A 14 -8.80 5.53 -33.63
C ILE A 14 -9.78 6.63 -33.18
N LYS A 15 -9.33 7.88 -33.13
CA LYS A 15 -10.18 9.01 -32.70
C LYS A 15 -11.37 9.22 -33.65
N ASN A 16 -11.15 9.07 -34.96
CA ASN A 16 -12.21 9.22 -35.95
C ASN A 16 -13.21 8.05 -35.92
N LYS A 17 -12.75 6.82 -35.60
CA LYS A 17 -13.63 5.66 -35.48
C LYS A 17 -14.58 5.79 -34.28
N VAL A 18 -14.09 6.30 -33.15
CA VAL A 18 -14.93 6.53 -31.94
C VAL A 18 -15.95 7.64 -32.17
N ALA A 19 -15.58 8.71 -32.89
CA ALA A 19 -16.53 9.78 -33.21
C ALA A 19 -17.66 9.32 -34.16
N ALA A 20 -17.38 8.38 -35.08
CA ALA A 20 -18.39 7.81 -35.96
C ALA A 20 -19.36 6.86 -35.24
N THR A 21 -18.93 6.18 -34.17
CA THR A 21 -19.81 5.30 -33.37
C THR A 21 -20.74 6.09 -32.46
N ALA A 22 -20.30 7.25 -31.95
CA ALA A 22 -21.12 8.11 -31.08
C ALA A 22 -22.22 8.89 -31.84
N ALA A 23 -22.13 9.00 -33.17
CA ALA A 23 -23.11 9.73 -33.99
C ALA A 23 -24.28 8.84 -34.46
N ALA A 24 -24.22 7.53 -34.26
CA ALA A 24 -25.24 6.59 -34.75
C ALA A 24 -26.33 6.24 -33.72
N GLU A 25 -26.27 6.82 -32.51
CA GLU A 25 -27.09 6.38 -31.35
C GLU A 25 -28.07 7.46 -30.86
N VAL A 26 -28.53 8.36 -31.74
CA VAL A 26 -29.51 9.41 -31.40
C VAL A 26 -30.64 9.46 -32.43
N THR A 27 -31.55 8.48 -32.40
CA THR A 27 -32.94 8.63 -32.86
C THR A 27 -33.79 7.45 -32.41
N THR A 28 -34.24 7.46 -31.15
CA THR A 28 -35.49 6.80 -30.74
C THR A 28 -36.06 7.56 -29.56
N ALA A 29 -37.10 8.36 -29.82
CA ALA A 29 -37.97 8.90 -28.78
C ALA A 29 -38.84 7.75 -28.25
N ALA A 30 -38.86 7.54 -26.95
CA ALA A 30 -39.74 6.59 -26.28
C ALA A 30 -40.35 7.23 -25.04
N ASP A 31 -41.63 6.90 -24.86
CA ASP A 31 -42.55 7.33 -23.83
C ASP A 31 -41.96 7.38 -22.42
N ALA A 32 -42.31 8.43 -21.69
CA ALA A 32 -42.05 8.58 -20.27
C ALA A 32 -43.02 7.69 -19.47
N THR A 33 -42.70 6.41 -19.35
CA THR A 33 -43.24 5.57 -18.29
C THR A 33 -42.45 5.86 -17.02
N THR A 34 -43.11 6.42 -16.01
CA THR A 34 -42.58 6.59 -14.66
C THR A 34 -42.48 5.24 -13.98
N ASP A 35 -41.47 4.44 -14.37
CA ASP A 35 -41.12 3.21 -13.67
C ASP A 35 -40.35 3.52 -12.39
N SER A 36 -40.75 2.83 -11.33
CA SER A 36 -40.32 3.01 -9.95
C SER A 36 -38.79 2.97 -9.82
N THR A 37 -38.22 4.09 -9.38
CA THR A 37 -36.78 4.26 -9.11
C THR A 37 -36.24 3.32 -8.04
N GLU A 38 -37.09 2.66 -7.26
CA GLU A 38 -36.67 1.79 -6.15
C GLU A 38 -36.09 0.45 -6.62
N ASP A 39 -36.69 -0.17 -7.64
CA ASP A 39 -36.22 -1.49 -8.12
C ASP A 39 -34.84 -1.38 -8.80
N ALA A 40 -34.60 -0.30 -9.55
CA ALA A 40 -33.29 -0.04 -10.17
C ALA A 40 -32.17 0.15 -9.12
N ILE A 41 -32.48 0.71 -7.95
CA ILE A 41 -31.52 0.88 -6.85
C ILE A 41 -31.17 -0.48 -6.22
N VAL A 42 -32.17 -1.35 -6.02
CA VAL A 42 -31.97 -2.69 -5.45
C VAL A 42 -31.09 -3.57 -6.35
N TYR A 43 -31.35 -3.57 -7.66
CA TYR A 43 -30.51 -4.31 -8.62
C TYR A 43 -29.08 -3.79 -8.69
N ALA A 44 -28.87 -2.46 -8.64
CA ALA A 44 -27.54 -1.87 -8.67
C ALA A 44 -26.71 -2.22 -7.41
N ASP A 45 -27.34 -2.30 -6.23
CA ASP A 45 -26.65 -2.65 -5.00
C ASP A 45 -26.38 -4.16 -4.88
N ALA A 46 -27.26 -5.02 -5.40
CA ALA A 46 -27.00 -6.45 -5.52
C ALA A 46 -25.80 -6.75 -6.45
N ALA A 47 -25.74 -6.08 -7.61
CA ALA A 47 -24.63 -6.23 -8.56
C ALA A 47 -23.29 -5.77 -7.95
N LYS A 48 -23.27 -4.67 -7.17
CA LYS A 48 -22.07 -4.23 -6.43
C LYS A 48 -21.62 -5.24 -5.38
N LYS A 49 -22.57 -5.84 -4.63
CA LYS A 49 -22.26 -6.87 -3.62
C LYS A 49 -21.66 -8.10 -4.28
N GLN A 50 -22.25 -8.59 -5.36
CA GLN A 50 -21.74 -9.76 -6.08
C GLN A 50 -20.34 -9.52 -6.67
N GLY A 51 -20.11 -8.35 -7.29
CA GLY A 51 -18.78 -7.97 -7.77
C GLY A 51 -17.75 -7.82 -6.64
N THR A 52 -18.17 -7.47 -5.42
CA THR A 52 -17.28 -7.38 -4.26
C THR A 52 -16.85 -8.77 -3.77
N VAL A 53 -17.78 -9.73 -3.70
CA VAL A 53 -17.50 -11.11 -3.25
C VAL A 53 -16.50 -11.78 -4.18
N GLU A 54 -16.72 -11.73 -5.50
CA GLU A 54 -15.81 -12.36 -6.48
C GLU A 54 -14.37 -11.79 -6.38
N VAL A 55 -14.25 -10.50 -6.10
CA VAL A 55 -12.94 -9.85 -5.95
C VAL A 55 -12.24 -10.27 -4.66
N LEU A 56 -13.00 -10.44 -3.57
CA LEU A 56 -12.46 -10.95 -2.30
C LEU A 56 -12.02 -12.41 -2.43
N GLU A 57 -12.81 -13.25 -3.10
CA GLU A 57 -12.46 -14.65 -3.37
C GLU A 57 -11.20 -14.75 -4.23
N LYS A 58 -11.07 -13.92 -5.28
CA LYS A 58 -9.84 -13.86 -6.09
C LYS A 58 -8.64 -13.40 -5.27
N ALA A 59 -8.80 -12.37 -4.44
CA ALA A 59 -7.72 -11.91 -3.57
C ALA A 59 -7.29 -13.01 -2.58
N GLU A 60 -8.25 -13.75 -2.02
CA GLU A 60 -7.99 -14.88 -1.13
C GLU A 60 -7.32 -16.05 -1.86
N ALA A 61 -7.75 -16.38 -3.08
CA ALA A 61 -7.09 -17.38 -3.91
C ALA A 61 -5.63 -17.00 -4.24
N LEU A 62 -5.36 -15.71 -4.44
CA LEU A 62 -3.98 -15.20 -4.62
C LEU A 62 -3.15 -15.28 -3.35
N GLU A 63 -3.74 -15.05 -2.18
CA GLU A 63 -3.06 -15.22 -0.89
C GLU A 63 -2.76 -16.69 -0.60
N ASN A 64 -3.68 -17.59 -0.90
CA ASN A 64 -3.53 -19.02 -0.63
C ASN A 64 -2.43 -19.69 -1.48
N GLN A 65 -1.83 -18.98 -2.44
CA GLN A 65 -0.64 -19.44 -3.17
C GLN A 65 0.64 -19.37 -2.33
N PHE A 66 0.68 -18.53 -1.28
CA PHE A 66 1.87 -18.45 -0.44
C PHE A 66 2.00 -19.68 0.45
N PRO A 67 3.23 -20.20 0.66
CA PRO A 67 3.43 -21.32 1.56
C PRO A 67 3.06 -20.94 3.00
N LYS A 68 2.34 -21.86 3.66
CA LYS A 68 1.95 -21.76 5.07
C LYS A 68 2.97 -22.53 5.90
N SER A 69 3.45 -21.93 6.98
CA SER A 69 4.35 -22.60 7.93
C SER A 69 3.55 -23.47 8.89
N ASP A 70 4.19 -24.47 9.49
CA ASP A 70 3.58 -25.29 10.55
C ASP A 70 3.10 -24.42 11.71
N MET A 71 3.85 -23.37 12.06
CA MET A 71 3.49 -22.42 13.11
C MET A 71 2.22 -21.64 12.76
N TYR A 72 2.01 -21.29 11.48
CA TYR A 72 0.75 -20.70 11.03
C TYR A 72 -0.41 -21.68 11.24
N PHE A 73 -0.23 -22.95 10.87
CA PHE A 73 -1.28 -23.96 11.05
C PHE A 73 -1.57 -24.22 12.52
N GLN A 74 -0.55 -24.34 13.37
CA GLN A 74 -0.72 -24.50 14.82
C GLN A 74 -1.45 -23.30 15.43
N ALA A 75 -1.07 -22.07 15.04
CA ALA A 75 -1.71 -20.85 15.55
C ALA A 75 -3.15 -20.65 15.07
N THR A 76 -3.55 -21.31 13.99
CA THR A 76 -4.90 -21.22 13.41
C THR A 76 -5.73 -22.48 13.63
N ALA A 77 -5.12 -23.54 14.16
CA ALA A 77 -5.80 -24.75 14.58
C ALA A 77 -6.53 -24.47 15.90
N ASP A 78 -7.77 -24.96 15.98
CA ASP A 78 -8.62 -25.05 17.17
C ASP A 78 -8.32 -24.00 18.26
N THR A 79 -8.88 -22.81 18.08
CA THR A 79 -8.64 -21.64 18.93
C THR A 79 -8.99 -21.84 20.40
N ASP A 80 -9.78 -22.88 20.71
CA ASP A 80 -10.22 -23.16 22.07
C ASP A 80 -9.08 -23.72 22.95
N ASN A 81 -8.02 -24.24 22.33
CA ASN A 81 -6.91 -24.90 23.03
C ASN A 81 -5.63 -24.07 23.15
N ILE A 82 -5.56 -22.90 22.52
CA ILE A 82 -4.37 -22.04 22.52
C ILE A 82 -4.72 -20.64 23.00
N THR A 83 -3.93 -20.13 23.94
CA THR A 83 -4.09 -18.77 24.44
C THR A 83 -3.71 -17.75 23.36
N GLY A 84 -4.25 -16.54 23.43
CA GLY A 84 -3.86 -15.46 22.50
C GLY A 84 -2.36 -15.14 22.52
N LYS A 85 -1.70 -15.36 23.68
CA LYS A 85 -0.24 -15.22 23.83
C LYS A 85 0.51 -16.31 23.04
N GLU A 86 0.06 -17.55 23.11
CA GLU A 86 0.65 -18.66 22.34
C GLU A 86 0.45 -18.45 20.84
N GLN A 87 -0.75 -18.04 20.41
CA GLN A 87 -1.01 -17.65 19.02
C GLN A 87 -0.05 -16.55 18.55
N TYR A 88 0.14 -15.51 19.38
CA TYR A 88 1.05 -14.41 19.08
C TYR A 88 2.48 -14.89 18.86
N GLU A 89 3.02 -15.73 19.76
CA GLU A 89 4.38 -16.27 19.64
C GLU A 89 4.53 -17.21 18.43
N LEU A 90 3.52 -18.02 18.12
CA LEU A 90 3.52 -18.87 16.92
C LEU A 90 3.53 -18.03 15.63
N PHE A 91 2.70 -17.00 15.51
CA PHE A 91 2.74 -16.11 14.34
C PHE A 91 4.09 -15.37 14.25
N LYS A 92 4.62 -14.91 15.37
CA LYS A 92 5.95 -14.29 15.43
C LYS A 92 7.05 -15.23 14.94
N GLN A 93 7.04 -16.48 15.40
CA GLN A 93 8.00 -17.49 14.99
C GLN A 93 7.87 -17.82 13.50
N GLY A 94 6.65 -18.07 13.02
CA GLY A 94 6.39 -18.34 11.60
C GLY A 94 6.83 -17.19 10.68
N ALA A 95 6.68 -15.94 11.13
CA ALA A 95 7.15 -14.76 10.40
C ALA A 95 8.68 -14.65 10.38
N LYS A 96 9.33 -14.80 11.54
CA LYS A 96 10.79 -14.60 11.71
C LYS A 96 11.65 -15.75 11.19
N GLU A 97 11.27 -16.98 11.47
CA GLU A 97 12.12 -18.14 11.17
C GLU A 97 11.82 -18.73 9.80
N HIS A 98 10.57 -18.64 9.36
CA HIS A 98 10.11 -19.27 8.11
C HIS A 98 9.73 -18.27 7.01
N GLY A 99 9.77 -16.97 7.31
CA GLY A 99 9.35 -15.96 6.33
C GLY A 99 7.89 -16.12 5.89
N CYS A 100 7.03 -16.73 6.71
CA CYS A 100 5.67 -17.06 6.34
C CYS A 100 4.83 -15.78 6.24
N VAL A 101 4.38 -15.47 5.03
CA VAL A 101 3.62 -14.26 4.69
C VAL A 101 2.32 -14.16 5.49
N HIS A 102 1.61 -15.27 5.67
CA HIS A 102 0.39 -15.29 6.47
C HIS A 102 0.63 -15.00 7.94
N SER A 103 1.71 -15.55 8.51
CA SER A 103 2.14 -15.25 9.88
C SER A 103 2.53 -13.78 10.04
N MET A 104 3.20 -13.17 9.05
CA MET A 104 3.51 -11.73 9.07
C MET A 104 2.24 -10.87 9.13
N TYR A 105 1.24 -11.19 8.30
CA TYR A 105 -0.05 -10.50 8.31
C TYR A 105 -0.75 -10.62 9.67
N LEU A 106 -0.94 -11.85 10.16
CA LEU A 106 -1.66 -12.07 11.41
C LEU A 106 -0.91 -11.52 12.61
N TRP A 107 0.42 -11.65 12.65
CA TRP A 107 1.20 -11.06 13.72
C TRP A 107 1.09 -9.53 13.75
N GLY A 108 1.18 -8.88 12.59
CA GLY A 108 0.94 -7.44 12.48
C GLY A 108 -0.47 -7.05 12.94
N LYS A 109 -1.50 -7.82 12.58
CA LYS A 109 -2.88 -7.58 13.06
C LYS A 109 -3.01 -7.77 14.57
N THR A 110 -2.35 -8.76 15.15
CA THR A 110 -2.35 -8.97 16.60
C THR A 110 -1.67 -7.81 17.33
N MET A 111 -0.57 -7.26 16.78
CA MET A 111 0.07 -6.05 17.33
C MET A 111 -0.85 -4.82 17.30
N LEU A 112 -1.71 -4.70 16.30
CA LEU A 112 -2.71 -3.63 16.28
C LEU A 112 -3.83 -3.87 17.30
N ALA A 113 -4.27 -5.12 17.49
CA ALA A 113 -5.41 -5.41 18.37
C ALA A 113 -5.13 -5.27 19.88
N HIS A 114 -3.86 -5.37 20.31
CA HIS A 114 -3.51 -5.42 21.73
C HIS A 114 -3.08 -4.03 22.25
N THR A 115 -4.00 -3.29 22.86
CA THR A 115 -3.65 -2.32 23.91
C THR A 115 -4.63 -2.47 25.09
N PRO A 116 -4.23 -3.14 26.19
CA PRO A 116 -5.08 -3.36 27.36
C PRO A 116 -5.66 -2.07 27.95
N ASP A 117 -4.96 -0.95 27.79
CA ASP A 117 -5.26 0.31 28.47
C ASP A 117 -5.69 1.45 27.52
N GLY A 118 -6.09 1.12 26.28
CA GLY A 118 -6.44 2.15 25.29
C GLY A 118 -5.27 3.05 24.89
N MET A 119 -4.02 2.66 25.23
CA MET A 119 -2.80 3.29 24.73
C MET A 119 -2.78 3.26 23.19
N LEU A 120 -2.07 4.22 22.59
CA LEU A 120 -1.87 4.27 21.15
C LEU A 120 -1.35 2.91 20.66
N MET A 121 -2.07 2.31 19.72
CA MET A 121 -1.65 1.07 19.08
C MET A 121 -0.20 1.23 18.58
N PRO A 122 0.69 0.25 18.83
CA PRO A 122 2.09 0.29 18.38
C PRO A 122 2.17 0.01 16.87
N VAL A 123 1.52 0.86 16.08
CA VAL A 123 1.41 0.76 14.63
C VAL A 123 2.78 0.78 13.96
N HIS A 124 3.77 1.45 14.56
CA HIS A 124 5.16 1.45 14.11
C HIS A 124 5.84 0.09 14.27
N LEU A 125 5.40 -0.76 15.22
CA LEU A 125 5.88 -2.13 15.37
C LEU A 125 5.21 -3.09 14.36
N ALA A 126 3.94 -2.84 14.01
CA ALA A 126 3.22 -3.62 13.01
C ALA A 126 3.65 -3.29 11.57
N LEU A 127 4.00 -2.02 11.30
CA LEU A 127 4.42 -1.52 9.99
C LEU A 127 5.50 -2.38 9.30
N PRO A 128 6.65 -2.72 9.92
CA PRO A 128 7.68 -3.52 9.25
C PRO A 128 7.18 -4.89 8.80
N TRP A 129 6.26 -5.52 9.53
CA TRP A 129 5.69 -6.83 9.18
C TRP A 129 4.70 -6.75 8.03
N PHE A 130 3.85 -5.73 8.03
CA PHE A 130 2.99 -5.46 6.87
C PHE A 130 3.83 -5.06 5.65
N LEU A 131 4.87 -4.26 5.82
CA LEU A 131 5.76 -3.89 4.72
C LEU A 131 6.46 -5.10 4.13
N GLU A 132 7.01 -5.97 4.99
CA GLU A 132 7.65 -7.21 4.60
C GLU A 132 6.71 -8.14 3.82
N GLY A 133 5.50 -8.39 4.33
CA GLY A 133 4.52 -9.20 3.61
C GLY A 133 4.07 -8.55 2.30
N ALA A 134 3.95 -7.23 2.26
CA ALA A 134 3.56 -6.49 1.06
C ALA A 134 4.64 -6.54 -0.04
N ILE A 135 5.93 -6.38 0.28
CA ILE A 135 7.01 -6.51 -0.70
C ILE A 135 7.19 -7.94 -1.22
N ARG A 136 6.72 -8.94 -0.45
CA ARG A 136 6.62 -10.34 -0.89
C ARG A 136 5.38 -10.61 -1.76
N GLY A 137 4.49 -9.63 -1.92
CA GLY A 137 3.33 -9.71 -2.80
C GLY A 137 2.02 -10.09 -2.11
N SER A 138 1.91 -9.98 -0.78
CA SER A 138 0.63 -10.17 -0.08
C SER A 138 -0.27 -8.95 -0.22
N SER A 139 -1.41 -9.14 -0.87
CA SER A 139 -2.54 -8.21 -0.89
C SER A 139 -3.09 -7.93 0.50
N LYS A 140 -3.18 -8.92 1.41
CA LYS A 140 -3.68 -8.71 2.79
C LYS A 140 -2.76 -7.73 3.56
N CYS A 141 -1.44 -7.88 3.41
CA CYS A 141 -0.49 -6.92 3.98
C CYS A 141 -0.53 -5.55 3.30
N MET A 142 -0.60 -5.49 1.96
CA MET A 142 -0.75 -4.21 1.23
C MET A 142 -1.99 -3.44 1.66
N MET A 143 -3.11 -4.14 1.82
CA MET A 143 -4.37 -3.57 2.28
C MET A 143 -4.23 -3.07 3.72
N SER A 144 -3.56 -3.81 4.60
CA SER A 144 -3.32 -3.36 5.97
C SER A 144 -2.44 -2.11 6.04
N LEU A 145 -1.38 -2.05 5.23
CA LEU A 145 -0.58 -0.83 5.08
C LEU A 145 -1.45 0.36 4.67
N MET A 146 -2.29 0.17 3.65
CA MET A 146 -3.13 1.25 3.16
C MET A 146 -4.13 1.70 4.23
N TRP A 147 -4.92 0.78 4.80
CA TRP A 147 -6.07 1.11 5.65
C TRP A 147 -5.73 1.37 7.11
N GLU A 148 -4.91 0.51 7.70
CA GLU A 148 -4.63 0.52 9.14
C GLU A 148 -3.47 1.45 9.47
N VAL A 149 -2.49 1.55 8.56
CA VAL A 149 -1.26 2.30 8.80
C VAL A 149 -1.35 3.70 8.18
N TYR A 150 -1.47 3.79 6.86
CA TYR A 150 -1.35 5.07 6.15
C TYR A 150 -2.64 5.87 6.07
N PHE A 151 -3.81 5.22 6.08
CA PHE A 151 -5.12 5.88 6.03
C PHE A 151 -5.65 6.27 7.41
N SER A 152 -4.95 5.93 8.49
CA SER A 152 -5.35 6.33 9.83
C SER A 152 -5.63 7.84 9.88
N LYS A 153 -6.67 8.26 10.63
CA LYS A 153 -7.15 9.66 10.70
C LYS A 153 -6.15 10.65 11.33
N ALA A 154 -4.87 10.29 11.40
CA ALA A 154 -3.83 11.16 11.88
C ALA A 154 -3.66 12.39 10.97
N ASP A 155 -3.12 13.46 11.55
CA ASP A 155 -2.83 14.72 10.85
C ASP A 155 -1.77 14.59 9.74
N ARG A 156 -1.19 13.40 9.58
CA ARG A 156 -0.18 13.08 8.56
C ARG A 156 -0.66 11.92 7.71
N LYS A 157 -1.00 12.21 6.47
CA LYS A 157 -1.35 11.21 5.47
C LYS A 157 -0.13 10.88 4.63
N ALA A 158 0.19 9.59 4.52
CA ALA A 158 1.20 9.09 3.61
C ALA A 158 0.57 8.75 2.25
N ASP A 159 0.02 9.76 1.58
CA ASP A 159 -0.76 9.60 0.34
C ASP A 159 0.10 9.02 -0.81
N ALA A 160 1.40 9.31 -0.85
CA ALA A 160 2.29 8.75 -1.86
C ALA A 160 2.60 7.27 -1.64
N LEU A 161 2.71 6.83 -0.39
CA LEU A 161 2.79 5.40 -0.07
C LEU A 161 1.48 4.69 -0.35
N GLN A 162 0.33 5.29 0.00
CA GLN A 162 -0.99 4.74 -0.35
C GLN A 162 -1.14 4.61 -1.87
N ASP A 163 -0.76 5.63 -2.64
CA ASP A 163 -0.82 5.60 -4.09
C ASP A 163 0.09 4.50 -4.69
N TYR A 164 1.29 4.34 -4.14
CA TYR A 164 2.20 3.27 -4.53
C TYR A 164 1.55 1.90 -4.34
N TRP A 165 1.07 1.59 -3.13
CA TRP A 165 0.46 0.29 -2.84
C TRP A 165 -0.84 0.07 -3.61
N GLY A 166 -1.66 1.10 -3.78
CA GLY A 166 -2.86 1.02 -4.61
C GLY A 166 -2.54 0.65 -6.07
N LYS A 167 -1.46 1.21 -6.64
CA LYS A 167 -1.00 0.85 -7.99
C LYS A 167 -0.47 -0.58 -8.07
N ILE A 168 0.25 -1.06 -7.06
CA ILE A 168 0.71 -2.45 -6.99
C ILE A 168 -0.49 -3.40 -6.87
N THR A 169 -1.42 -3.14 -5.95
CA THR A 169 -2.66 -3.91 -5.77
C THR A 169 -3.48 -3.97 -7.06
N LYS A 170 -3.71 -2.84 -7.73
CA LYS A 170 -4.43 -2.78 -9.01
C LYS A 170 -3.75 -3.63 -10.09
N LYS A 171 -2.42 -3.61 -10.14
CA LYS A 171 -1.64 -4.32 -11.15
C LYS A 171 -1.64 -5.84 -10.94
N TYR A 172 -1.61 -6.31 -9.69
CA TYR A 172 -1.35 -7.72 -9.39
C TYR A 172 -2.55 -8.50 -8.80
N HIS A 173 -3.54 -7.84 -8.21
CA HIS A 173 -4.53 -8.54 -7.37
C HIS A 173 -5.99 -8.39 -7.76
N SER A 174 -6.42 -7.23 -8.28
CA SER A 174 -7.85 -6.90 -8.19
C SER A 174 -8.57 -6.66 -9.51
N GLY A 175 -7.89 -6.67 -10.66
CA GLY A 175 -8.42 -5.92 -11.79
C GLY A 175 -8.78 -4.48 -11.33
N THR A 176 -9.71 -3.81 -11.98
CA THR A 176 -10.03 -2.41 -11.70
C THR A 176 -10.85 -2.17 -10.41
N SER A 177 -11.72 -3.09 -9.97
CA SER A 177 -12.85 -2.73 -9.09
C SER A 177 -12.51 -2.41 -7.62
N LEU A 178 -11.58 -3.12 -6.96
CA LEU A 178 -11.27 -2.86 -5.54
C LEU A 178 -10.59 -1.51 -5.33
N VAL A 179 -9.66 -1.19 -6.23
CA VAL A 179 -8.92 0.07 -6.21
C VAL A 179 -9.78 1.23 -6.72
N ASP A 180 -10.69 0.98 -7.66
CA ASP A 180 -11.63 2.02 -8.11
C ASP A 180 -12.70 2.34 -7.04
N SER A 181 -13.03 1.37 -6.18
CA SER A 181 -13.87 1.59 -4.98
C SER A 181 -13.17 2.45 -3.92
N MET A 182 -11.84 2.43 -3.89
CA MET A 182 -11.04 3.37 -3.08
C MET A 182 -11.08 4.77 -3.71
N LYS A 183 -12.21 5.48 -3.53
CA LYS A 183 -12.37 6.91 -3.86
C LYS A 183 -11.24 7.79 -3.31
N ILE A 184 -10.51 7.31 -2.32
CA ILE A 184 -9.37 7.92 -1.64
C ILE A 184 -8.24 8.28 -2.61
N LEU A 185 -7.91 7.41 -3.58
CA LEU A 185 -6.93 7.71 -4.62
C LEU A 185 -7.38 8.86 -5.53
N LYS A 186 -8.69 9.02 -5.71
CA LYS A 186 -9.27 10.10 -6.53
C LYS A 186 -9.08 11.47 -5.86
N CYS A 187 -8.98 11.53 -4.53
CA CYS A 187 -8.68 12.75 -3.80
C CYS A 187 -7.24 13.24 -4.05
N SER A 188 -6.28 12.32 -4.15
CA SER A 188 -4.87 12.61 -4.50
C SER A 188 -4.70 13.10 -5.94
N VAL A 189 -5.67 12.82 -6.82
CA VAL A 189 -5.70 13.27 -8.23
C VAL A 189 -6.31 14.67 -8.36
N THR A 190 -6.90 15.24 -7.31
CA THR A 190 -7.29 16.65 -7.37
C THR A 190 -6.02 17.49 -7.44
N ARG A 191 -5.83 18.23 -8.54
CA ARG A 191 -4.71 19.18 -8.71
C ARG A 191 -4.92 20.37 -7.77
N LYS A 192 -4.63 20.14 -6.48
CA LYS A 192 -4.70 21.07 -5.37
C LYS A 192 -3.35 21.13 -4.67
N CYS A 193 -2.94 22.32 -4.29
CA CYS A 193 -1.73 22.48 -3.49
C CYS A 193 -1.95 21.86 -2.10
N VAL A 194 -1.09 20.91 -1.70
CA VAL A 194 -1.22 20.24 -0.40
C VAL A 194 -1.07 21.18 0.80
N ILE A 195 -0.39 22.33 0.64
CA ILE A 195 -0.18 23.32 1.71
C ILE A 195 -1.28 24.36 1.76
N CYS A 196 -1.57 25.05 0.65
CA CYS A 196 -2.52 26.17 0.65
C CYS A 196 -3.87 25.86 -0.01
N SER A 197 -4.10 24.61 -0.43
CA SER A 197 -5.35 24.13 -1.03
C SER A 197 -5.81 24.79 -2.34
N LYS A 198 -5.05 25.75 -2.90
CA LYS A 198 -5.33 26.35 -4.21
C LYS A 198 -5.37 25.27 -5.29
N THR A 199 -6.35 25.36 -6.19
CA THR A 199 -6.45 24.50 -7.38
C THR A 199 -5.70 25.11 -8.56
N ASP A 200 -5.43 24.29 -9.58
CA ASP A 200 -5.08 24.82 -10.91
C ASP A 200 -6.13 25.84 -11.38
N THR A 201 -5.66 26.87 -12.08
CA THR A 201 -6.48 27.84 -12.81
C THR A 201 -5.87 28.07 -14.19
N LYS A 202 -6.49 28.92 -15.03
CA LYS A 202 -5.91 29.31 -16.32
C LYS A 202 -4.54 29.99 -16.18
N THR A 203 -4.27 30.63 -15.04
CA THR A 203 -3.05 31.41 -14.79
C THR A 203 -2.10 30.75 -13.79
N LEU A 204 -2.57 29.76 -13.03
CA LEU A 204 -1.78 29.01 -12.06
C LEU A 204 -1.77 27.53 -12.44
N THR A 205 -0.59 27.03 -12.82
CA THR A 205 -0.36 25.59 -12.99
C THR A 205 0.44 25.08 -11.80
N LEU A 206 -0.14 24.19 -11.00
CA LEU A 206 0.53 23.55 -9.89
C LEU A 206 1.65 22.63 -10.39
N GLN A 207 2.75 22.61 -9.65
CA GLN A 207 3.91 21.77 -9.89
C GLN A 207 3.80 20.48 -9.08
N GLN A 208 4.06 19.32 -9.71
CA GLN A 208 4.08 18.04 -9.01
C GLN A 208 5.47 17.74 -8.44
N CYS A 209 5.51 17.08 -7.27
CA CYS A 209 6.76 16.55 -6.73
C CYS A 209 7.41 15.59 -7.74
N GLN A 210 8.63 15.89 -8.19
CA GLN A 210 9.31 15.06 -9.18
C GLN A 210 9.67 13.66 -8.66
N GLY A 211 9.84 13.51 -7.34
CA GLY A 211 10.21 12.23 -6.72
C GLY A 211 9.04 11.24 -6.67
N CYS A 212 7.90 11.64 -6.10
CA CYS A 212 6.75 10.76 -5.93
C CYS A 212 5.63 10.95 -6.97
N SER A 213 5.56 12.11 -7.62
CA SER A 213 4.48 12.51 -8.55
C SER A 213 3.06 12.53 -7.97
N VAL A 214 2.92 12.54 -6.64
CA VAL A 214 1.60 12.51 -5.96
C VAL A 214 1.19 13.91 -5.50
N TYR A 215 2.03 14.59 -4.73
CA TYR A 215 1.70 15.92 -4.22
C TYR A 215 1.89 17.02 -5.26
N CYS A 216 0.99 17.99 -5.24
CA CYS A 216 1.04 19.20 -6.06
C CYS A 216 1.29 20.44 -5.17
N TYR A 217 1.96 21.45 -5.74
CA TYR A 217 2.35 22.68 -5.05
C TYR A 217 2.12 23.90 -5.94
N CYS A 218 1.85 25.07 -5.34
CA CYS A 218 1.83 26.33 -6.08
C CYS A 218 3.22 26.77 -6.56
N GLY A 219 4.27 26.27 -5.92
CA GLY A 219 5.68 26.57 -6.20
C GLY A 219 6.57 26.07 -5.07
N GLU A 220 7.86 26.41 -5.16
CA GLU A 220 8.91 25.90 -4.27
C GLU A 220 8.66 26.21 -2.78
N GLY A 221 8.09 27.37 -2.45
CA GLY A 221 7.79 27.72 -1.05
C GLY A 221 6.82 26.76 -0.37
N CYS A 222 5.71 26.41 -1.04
CA CYS A 222 4.78 25.40 -0.52
C CYS A 222 5.42 24.00 -0.48
N GLN A 223 6.28 23.69 -1.45
CA GLN A 223 7.00 22.42 -1.45
C GLN A 223 7.96 22.31 -0.27
N ALA A 224 8.74 23.35 0.03
CA ALA A 224 9.69 23.39 1.14
C ALA A 224 9.00 23.21 2.51
N ILE A 225 7.86 23.89 2.73
CA ILE A 225 7.05 23.72 3.94
C ILE A 225 6.59 22.25 4.08
N HIS A 226 6.05 21.66 3.02
CA HIS A 226 5.64 20.25 3.05
C HIS A 226 6.82 19.30 3.28
N TRP A 227 7.96 19.61 2.68
CA TRP A 227 9.19 18.83 2.73
C TRP A 227 9.77 18.75 4.15
N GLU A 228 9.93 19.89 4.82
CA GLU A 228 10.61 20.00 6.12
C GLU A 228 9.66 19.84 7.32
N GLU A 229 8.54 20.57 7.32
CA GLU A 229 7.63 20.65 8.46
C GLU A 229 6.64 19.48 8.51
N ARG A 230 6.22 18.99 7.33
CA ARG A 230 5.25 17.88 7.21
C ARG A 230 5.93 16.55 6.86
N LYS A 231 7.27 16.52 6.84
CA LYS A 231 8.09 15.31 6.63
C LYS A 231 7.82 14.58 5.31
N HIS A 232 7.37 15.27 4.27
CA HIS A 232 7.18 14.66 2.95
C HIS A 232 8.47 14.05 2.40
N ARG A 233 9.64 14.62 2.76
CA ARG A 233 10.96 14.09 2.40
C ARG A 233 11.09 12.59 2.67
N ASN A 234 10.64 12.16 3.84
CA ASN A 234 10.83 10.81 4.35
C ASN A 234 10.01 9.80 3.54
N GLU A 235 8.73 10.12 3.37
CA GLU A 235 7.81 9.37 2.52
C GLU A 235 8.29 9.32 1.06
N CYS A 236 8.71 10.47 0.51
CA CYS A 236 9.16 10.59 -0.88
C CYS A 236 10.37 9.69 -1.16
N LYS A 237 11.34 9.65 -0.23
CA LYS A 237 12.51 8.76 -0.33
C LYS A 237 12.14 7.29 -0.22
N GLN A 238 11.21 6.93 0.65
CA GLN A 238 10.72 5.56 0.75
C GLN A 238 10.03 5.12 -0.56
N VAL A 239 9.18 5.97 -1.15
CA VAL A 239 8.58 5.73 -2.47
C VAL A 239 9.65 5.60 -3.56
N HIS A 240 10.73 6.38 -3.50
CA HIS A 240 11.85 6.23 -4.44
C HIS A 240 12.54 4.86 -4.32
N ILE A 241 12.81 4.40 -3.09
CA ILE A 241 13.36 3.06 -2.82
C ILE A 241 12.43 2.00 -3.41
N LEU A 242 11.13 2.08 -3.13
CA LEU A 242 10.13 1.14 -3.63
C LEU A 242 10.01 1.16 -5.16
N ASN A 243 10.06 2.33 -5.80
CA ASN A 243 10.04 2.42 -7.26
C ASN A 243 11.30 1.84 -7.91
N LYS A 244 12.46 1.99 -7.27
CA LYS A 244 13.75 1.54 -7.79
C LYS A 244 14.02 0.06 -7.56
N TYR A 245 13.65 -0.46 -6.38
CA TYR A 245 14.06 -1.79 -5.93
C TYR A 245 12.90 -2.78 -5.74
N HIS A 246 11.65 -2.34 -5.61
CA HIS A 246 10.51 -3.24 -5.52
C HIS A 246 9.75 -3.33 -6.84
N LYS A 247 9.28 -2.20 -7.38
CA LYS A 247 8.40 -2.14 -8.57
C LYS A 247 8.89 -2.94 -9.79
N PRO A 248 10.18 -2.89 -10.19
CA PRO A 248 10.66 -3.69 -11.33
C PRO A 248 10.73 -5.20 -11.04
N TYR A 249 10.89 -5.60 -9.76
CA TYR A 249 11.09 -6.98 -9.34
C TYR A 249 9.89 -7.59 -8.61
N ALA A 250 8.80 -6.84 -8.39
CA ALA A 250 7.67 -7.25 -7.56
C ALA A 250 7.07 -8.62 -7.98
N LYS A 251 6.99 -8.87 -9.29
CA LYS A 251 6.51 -10.17 -9.81
C LYS A 251 7.51 -11.29 -9.52
N GLU A 252 8.79 -11.06 -9.82
CA GLU A 252 9.88 -12.03 -9.60
C GLU A 252 9.96 -12.41 -8.12
N ILE A 253 9.95 -11.43 -7.23
CA ILE A 253 9.96 -11.63 -5.77
C ILE A 253 8.75 -12.47 -5.36
N ARG A 254 7.53 -12.08 -5.76
CA ARG A 254 6.31 -12.82 -5.41
C ARG A 254 6.37 -14.28 -5.89
N ASP A 255 6.73 -14.48 -7.16
CA ASP A 255 6.76 -15.82 -7.76
C ASP A 255 7.83 -16.70 -7.05
N ALA A 256 8.96 -16.13 -6.63
CA ALA A 256 9.97 -16.82 -5.85
C ALA A 256 9.50 -17.20 -4.44
N VAL A 257 8.78 -16.30 -3.76
CA VAL A 257 8.19 -16.60 -2.43
C VAL A 257 7.16 -17.71 -2.53
N ILE A 258 6.32 -17.73 -3.58
CA ILE A 258 5.32 -18.79 -3.81
C ILE A 258 5.98 -20.16 -4.03
N ARG A 259 7.12 -20.21 -4.74
CA ARG A 259 7.90 -21.44 -4.89
C ARG A 259 8.57 -21.91 -3.60
N GLY A 260 8.65 -21.04 -2.58
CA GLY A 260 9.36 -21.32 -1.33
C GLY A 260 10.86 -21.09 -1.42
N ASP A 261 11.34 -20.28 -2.38
CA ASP A 261 12.75 -19.95 -2.52
C ASP A 261 13.23 -19.22 -1.24
N LYS A 262 14.29 -19.75 -0.60
CA LYS A 262 14.86 -19.18 0.63
C LYS A 262 15.75 -17.97 0.35
N GLU A 263 16.43 -17.98 -0.78
CA GLU A 263 17.37 -16.94 -1.20
C GLU A 263 16.81 -16.18 -2.39
N ILE A 264 16.34 -14.95 -2.15
CA ILE A 264 15.75 -14.10 -3.18
C ILE A 264 16.57 -12.80 -3.22
N PRO A 265 17.64 -12.70 -4.04
CA PRO A 265 18.59 -11.59 -3.99
C PRO A 265 17.95 -10.20 -4.17
N SER A 266 16.92 -10.10 -5.03
CA SER A 266 16.16 -8.86 -5.24
C SER A 266 15.39 -8.42 -3.99
N LEU A 267 14.82 -9.37 -3.25
CA LEU A 267 14.14 -9.13 -1.98
C LEU A 267 15.12 -8.73 -0.88
N GLU A 268 16.25 -9.44 -0.74
CA GLU A 268 17.26 -9.12 0.27
C GLU A 268 17.83 -7.70 0.08
N LYS A 269 18.15 -7.35 -1.17
CA LYS A 269 18.61 -6.00 -1.51
C LYS A 269 17.55 -4.95 -1.18
N LEU A 270 16.28 -5.24 -1.47
CA LEU A 270 15.18 -4.34 -1.14
C LEU A 270 15.03 -4.16 0.37
N ARG A 271 15.11 -5.24 1.16
CA ARG A 271 15.05 -5.16 2.63
C ARG A 271 16.13 -4.26 3.20
N TYR A 272 17.39 -4.47 2.78
CA TYR A 272 18.49 -3.63 3.20
C TYR A 272 18.23 -2.15 2.85
N LYS A 273 17.78 -1.87 1.62
CA LYS A 273 17.47 -0.50 1.18
C LYS A 273 16.29 0.13 1.90
N LEU A 274 15.35 -0.65 2.43
CA LEU A 274 14.26 -0.18 3.27
C LEU A 274 14.61 -0.12 4.76
N GLY A 275 15.80 -0.58 5.17
CA GLY A 275 16.16 -0.69 6.59
C GLY A 275 15.39 -1.78 7.35
N LEU A 276 14.83 -2.77 6.64
CA LEU A 276 14.12 -3.89 7.28
C LEU A 276 15.07 -4.85 8.01
N THR A 277 16.38 -4.75 7.74
CA THR A 277 17.45 -5.58 8.34
C THR A 277 18.32 -4.81 9.34
N ARG A 278 17.83 -3.69 9.89
CA ARG A 278 18.59 -2.94 10.90
C ARG A 278 18.78 -3.78 12.17
N PRO A 279 19.93 -3.69 12.86
CA PRO A 279 20.15 -4.39 14.11
C PRO A 279 19.08 -4.07 15.15
N GLN A 280 18.70 -5.08 15.95
CA GLN A 280 17.66 -4.96 16.97
C GLN A 280 17.94 -3.82 17.96
N GLY A 281 19.21 -3.69 18.40
CA GLY A 281 19.63 -2.63 19.32
C GLY A 281 19.41 -1.21 18.81
N GLU A 282 19.29 -0.99 17.50
CA GLU A 282 19.02 0.33 16.94
C GLU A 282 17.55 0.75 17.05
N TYR A 283 16.66 -0.14 17.50
CA TYR A 283 15.25 0.18 17.66
C TYR A 283 14.61 -0.39 18.93
N ASP A 284 15.41 -0.88 19.89
CA ASP A 284 14.93 -1.28 21.22
C ASP A 284 14.20 -0.12 21.93
N GLU A 285 14.64 1.11 21.70
CA GLU A 285 14.01 2.33 22.22
C GLU A 285 12.58 2.57 21.72
N PHE A 286 12.18 1.98 20.58
CA PHE A 286 10.82 2.13 20.05
C PHE A 286 9.82 1.13 20.66
N PHE A 287 10.29 0.18 21.48
CA PHE A 287 9.39 -0.65 22.29
C PHE A 287 8.94 0.07 23.55
N GLU A 288 9.69 1.09 23.98
CA GLU A 288 9.35 1.94 25.11
C GLU A 288 8.53 3.16 24.67
N PRO A 289 7.66 3.71 25.53
CA PRO A 289 6.86 4.91 25.21
C PRO A 289 7.70 6.19 25.08
N THR A 290 8.99 6.14 25.39
CA THR A 290 9.88 7.30 25.45
C THR A 290 11.12 7.11 24.60
N HIS A 291 11.49 8.13 23.83
CA HIS A 291 12.73 8.21 23.06
C HIS A 291 13.59 9.34 23.63
N ASN A 292 14.81 9.03 24.07
CA ASN A 292 15.70 10.00 24.73
C ASN A 292 15.05 10.74 25.92
N GLY A 293 14.25 10.03 26.71
CA GLY A 293 13.53 10.58 27.87
C GLY A 293 12.31 11.44 27.52
N ASN A 294 12.00 11.65 26.24
CA ASN A 294 10.83 12.39 25.80
C ASN A 294 9.72 11.43 25.35
N PRO A 295 8.43 11.77 25.58
CA PRO A 295 7.31 11.04 25.02
C PRO A 295 7.46 10.93 23.50
N PHE A 296 7.51 9.70 23.02
CA PHE A 296 7.62 9.42 21.59
C PHE A 296 6.22 9.26 21.00
N ASN A 297 5.96 9.83 19.83
CA ASN A 297 4.72 9.61 19.12
C ASN A 297 4.92 8.50 18.07
N PRO A 298 4.33 7.30 18.27
CA PRO A 298 4.36 6.21 17.30
C PRO A 298 4.03 6.61 15.86
N ARG A 299 3.17 7.63 15.70
CA ARG A 299 2.73 8.09 14.39
C ARG A 299 3.84 8.79 13.59
N ASP A 300 4.86 9.32 14.25
CA ASP A 300 6.02 9.90 13.57
C ASP A 300 6.88 8.84 12.86
N CYS A 301 6.74 7.57 13.24
CA CYS A 301 7.43 6.44 12.64
C CYS A 301 6.63 5.71 11.55
N LEU A 302 5.48 6.26 11.13
CA LEU A 302 4.69 5.68 10.04
C LEU A 302 5.33 5.86 8.66
N THR A 303 6.14 6.91 8.51
CA THR A 303 6.95 7.14 7.32
C THR A 303 8.40 6.78 7.61
N GLY A 304 9.21 6.65 6.55
CA GLY A 304 10.64 6.43 6.73
C GLY A 304 11.35 7.51 7.56
N ARG A 305 12.62 7.27 7.82
CA ARG A 305 13.57 8.24 8.33
C ARG A 305 13.93 9.23 7.23
N ASP A 306 14.82 10.14 7.57
CA ASP A 306 15.39 11.12 6.65
C ASP A 306 16.07 10.52 5.41
N ASP A 307 16.46 9.25 5.42
CA ASP A 307 17.01 8.51 4.29
C ASP A 307 15.98 7.63 3.55
N GLY A 308 14.73 7.58 4.04
CA GLY A 308 13.65 6.74 3.52
C GLY A 308 13.60 5.31 4.08
N THR A 309 14.53 4.94 4.97
CA THR A 309 14.52 3.63 5.66
C THR A 309 13.52 3.61 6.82
N LEU A 310 13.11 2.44 7.27
CA LEU A 310 12.22 2.31 8.43
C LEU A 310 12.94 2.55 9.76
N TRP A 311 12.14 2.97 10.74
CA TRP A 311 12.57 3.12 12.13
C TRP A 311 12.78 1.78 12.82
N VAL A 312 11.92 0.79 12.52
CA VAL A 312 11.93 -0.55 13.09
C VAL A 312 12.09 -1.58 11.96
N GLY A 313 12.97 -2.56 12.14
CA GLY A 313 13.19 -3.66 11.19
C GLY A 313 12.28 -4.86 11.42
N SER A 314 12.10 -5.71 10.40
CA SER A 314 11.48 -7.04 10.52
C SER A 314 12.51 -8.14 10.77
N PHE A 315 13.71 -8.04 10.18
CA PHE A 315 14.74 -9.09 10.23
C PHE A 315 16.09 -8.55 10.74
N PRO A 316 16.24 -8.27 12.04
CA PRO A 316 17.45 -7.62 12.56
C PRO A 316 18.74 -8.42 12.44
N ASN A 317 18.64 -9.73 12.21
CA ASN A 317 19.78 -10.65 12.18
C ASN A 317 20.13 -11.10 10.75
N SER A 318 19.71 -10.37 9.71
CA SER A 318 20.05 -10.75 8.33
C SER A 318 21.56 -10.56 8.09
N PRO A 319 22.27 -11.56 7.52
CA PRO A 319 23.73 -11.55 7.38
C PRO A 319 24.28 -10.42 6.51
N ILE A 320 23.45 -9.81 5.66
CA ILE A 320 23.85 -8.80 4.67
C ILE A 320 24.29 -7.48 5.31
N GLY A 321 23.89 -7.20 6.56
CA GLY A 321 24.23 -5.96 7.25
C GLY A 321 25.66 -5.86 7.80
N THR A 322 26.45 -6.94 7.76
CA THR A 322 27.77 -6.99 8.41
C THR A 322 28.98 -6.71 7.50
N GLN A 323 28.77 -6.44 6.21
CA GLN A 323 29.85 -6.31 5.22
C GLN A 323 30.10 -4.87 4.67
N SER A 324 29.69 -3.81 5.39
CA SER A 324 29.96 -2.42 4.96
C SER A 324 31.07 -1.75 5.75
#